data_AF-A0A957L7K4-F1
#
_entry.id   AF-A0A957L7K4-F1
#
_cell.length_a   1.000
_cell.length_b   1.000
_cell.length_c   1.000
_cell.angle_alpha   90.00
_cell.angle_beta   90.00
_cell.angle_gamma   90.00
#
_symmetry.space_group_name_H-M   'P 1'
#
loop_
_entity.id
_entity.type
_entity.pdbx_description
1 polymer ?
#
loop_
_entity_poly.entity_id
_entity_poly.type
_entity_poly.pdbx_seq_one_letter_code
_entity_poly.pdbx_strand_id
1 'polypeptide(L)' 'MLGLGTTELLIILVLVIVLFGVGRISKIGNELGKGISGFRQGLREGQDEFKEKDPDSDE' A
#
# COMPACT_ATOMS: atom_id res chain seq x y z
N MET A 1 4.87 -20.03 25.02
CA MET A 1 4.18 -18.86 24.46
C MET A 1 3.68 -19.22 23.08
N LEU A 2 2.42 -18.95 22.76
CA LEU A 2 1.87 -19.14 21.41
C LEU A 2 2.53 -18.11 20.48
N GLY A 3 3.71 -18.46 19.96
CA GLY A 3 4.34 -17.69 18.90
C GLY A 3 3.48 -17.86 17.66
N LEU A 4 2.90 -16.77 17.17
CA LEU A 4 2.32 -16.74 15.83
C LEU A 4 3.50 -16.85 14.85
N GLY A 5 3.90 -18.09 14.57
CA GLY A 5 4.92 -18.38 13.59
C GLY A 5 4.40 -18.08 12.19
N THR A 6 5.35 -18.03 11.25
CA THR A 6 5.04 -17.89 9.82
C THR A 6 4.08 -18.96 9.33
N THR A 7 4.16 -20.18 9.87
CA THR A 7 3.27 -21.30 9.53
C THR A 7 1.83 -21.06 10.00
N GLU A 8 1.63 -20.67 11.26
CA GLU A 8 0.30 -20.38 11.81
C GLU A 8 -0.37 -19.21 11.06
N LEU A 9 0.40 -18.17 10.74
CA LEU A 9 -0.10 -17.01 10.00
C LEU A 9 -0.53 -17.39 8.57
N LEU A 10 0.19 -18.32 7.92
CA LEU A 10 -0.18 -18.87 6.62
C LEU A 10 -1.50 -19.66 6.67
N ILE A 11 -1.70 -20.48 7.71
CA ILE A 11 -2.95 -21.24 7.89
C ILE A 11 -4.13 -20.28 8.07
N ILE A 12 -3.96 -19.25 8.91
CA ILE A 12 -4.98 -18.22 9.11
C ILE A 12 -5.28 -17.49 7.80
N LEU A 13 -4.25 -17.12 7.03
CA LEU A 13 -4.41 -16.47 5.73
C LEU A 13 -5.23 -17.33 4.76
N VAL A 14 -4.95 -18.63 4.69
CA VAL A 14 -5.71 -19.57 3.86
C VAL A 14 -7.18 -19.62 4.31
N LEU A 15 -7.45 -19.70 5.61
CA LEU A 15 -8.82 -19.68 6.14
C LEU A 15 -9.57 -18.40 5.75
N VAL A 16 -8.93 -17.23 5.89
CA VAL A 16 -9.52 -15.95 5.48
C VAL A 16 -9.82 -15.96 3.97
N ILE A 17 -8.92 -16.45 3.13
CA ILE A 17 -9.15 -16.55 1.69
C ILE A 17 -10.33 -17.48 1.37
N VAL A 18 -10.49 -18.60 2.08
CA VAL A 18 -11.61 -19.52 1.88
C VAL A 18 -12.94 -18.88 2.30
N LEU A 19 -12.98 -18.17 3.44
CA LEU A 19 -14.19 -17.54 3.95
C LEU A 19 -14.66 -16.36 3.08
N PHE A 20 -13.73 -15.50 2.66
CA PHE A 20 -14.05 -14.31 1.88
C PHE A 20 -14.05 -14.56 0.37
N GLY A 21 -13.32 -15.57 -0.08
CA GLY A 21 -13.08 -15.89 -1.49
C GLY A 21 -11.99 -15.01 -2.12
N VAL A 22 -11.23 -15.59 -3.06
CA VAL A 22 -10.15 -14.89 -3.78
C VAL A 22 -10.63 -13.64 -4.51
N GLY A 23 -11.85 -13.67 -5.08
CA GLY A 23 -12.41 -12.55 -5.84
C GLY A 23 -12.69 -11.31 -4.99
N ARG A 24 -13.16 -11.47 -3.74
CA ARG A 24 -13.41 -10.32 -2.85
C ARG A 24 -12.09 -9.70 -2.38
N ILE A 25 -11.11 -10.52 -2.01
CA ILE A 25 -9.80 -10.03 -1.58
C ILE A 25 -9.08 -9.28 -2.71
N SER A 26 -9.08 -9.81 -3.93
CA SER A 26 -8.48 -9.13 -5.09
C SER A 26 -9.20 -7.82 -5.43
N LYS A 27 -10.54 -7.76 -5.30
CA LYS A 27 -11.30 -6.53 -5.55
C LYS A 27 -10.93 -5.43 -4.54
N ILE A 28 -10.95 -5.75 -3.25
CA ILE A 28 -10.59 -4.81 -2.17
C ILE A 28 -9.13 -4.38 -2.31
N GLY A 29 -8.22 -5.33 -2.58
CA GLY A 29 -6.81 -5.03 -2.80
C GLY A 29 -6.56 -4.11 -3.99
N ASN A 30 -7.30 -4.27 -5.09
CA ASN A 30 -7.20 -3.39 -6.25
C ASN A 30 -7.71 -1.97 -5.96
N GLU A 31 -8.83 -1.85 -5.23
CA GLU A 31 -9.38 -0.54 -4.81
C GLU A 31 -8.42 0.18 -3.85
N LEU A 32 -7.90 -0.52 -2.84
CA LEU A 32 -6.89 0.01 -1.92
C LEU A 32 -5.58 0.36 -2.64
N GLY A 33 -5.13 -0.48 -3.57
CA GLY A 33 -3.91 -0.27 -4.34
C GLY A 33 -3.98 1.00 -5.20
N LYS A 34 -5.13 1.25 -5.84
CA LYS A 34 -5.36 2.49 -6.58
C LYS A 34 -5.32 3.73 -5.66
N GLY A 35 -5.94 3.64 -4.49
CA GLY A 35 -5.90 4.73 -3.50
C GLY A 35 -4.48 5.02 -2.99
N ILE A 36 -3.72 3.99 -2.66
CA ILE A 36 -2.32 4.11 -2.22
C ILE A 36 -1.44 4.65 -3.35
N SER A 37 -1.65 4.19 -4.59
CA SER A 37 -0.92 4.67 -5.77
C SER A 37 -1.17 6.17 -6.00
N GLY A 38 -2.42 6.62 -5.96
CA GLY A 38 -2.78 8.03 -6.08
C GLY A 38 -2.20 8.88 -4.95
N PHE A 39 -2.24 8.38 -3.71
CA PHE A 39 -1.63 9.06 -2.56
C PHE A 39 -0.12 9.20 -2.71
N ARG A 40 0.56 8.13 -3.13
CA ARG A 40 2.01 8.16 -3.36
C ARG A 40 2.40 9.10 -4.50
N GLN A 41 1.58 9.19 -5.54
CA GLN A 41 1.79 10.12 -6.65
C GLN A 41 1.62 11.57 -6.22
N GLY A 42 0.53 11.90 -5.51
CA GLY A 42 0.31 13.26 -4.98
C GLY A 42 1.41 13.71 -4.01
N LEU A 43 1.97 12.79 -3.20
CA LEU A 43 3.13 13.09 -2.35
C LEU A 43 4.41 13.39 -3.13
N ARG A 44 4.59 12.81 -4.33
CA ARG A 44 5.75 13.08 -5.20
C ARG A 44 5.55 14.40 -5.94
N GLU A 45 4.38 14.60 -6.54
CA GLU A 45 4.02 15.85 -7.22
C GLU A 45 4.13 17.05 -6.28
N GLY A 46 3.63 16.94 -5.04
CA GLY A 46 3.81 17.99 -4.03
C GLY A 46 5.28 18.26 -3.69
N GLN A 47 6.13 17.23 -3.57
CA GLN A 47 7.57 17.42 -3.32
C GLN A 47 8.30 18.06 -4.51
N ASP A 48 7.91 17.72 -5.74
CA ASP A 48 8.50 18.29 -6.94
C ASP A 48 8.05 19.76 -7.14
N GLU A 49 6.80 20.10 -6.80
CA GLU A 49 6.32 21.49 -6.76
C GLU A 49 7.04 22.37 -5.72
N PHE A 50 7.50 21.80 -4.61
CA PHE A 50 8.34 22.53 -3.63
C PHE A 50 9.78 22.74 -4.12
N LYS A 51 10.30 21.89 -5.02
CA LYS A 51 11.67 22.02 -5.57
C LYS A 51 11.78 23.00 -6.72
N GLU A 52 10.71 23.21 -7.48
CA GLU A 52 10.71 24.14 -8.63
C GLU A 52 10.57 25.61 -8.20
N LYS A 53 10.31 25.88 -6.91
CA LYS A 53 10.06 27.22 -6.36
C LYS A 53 11.23 27.90 -5.64
N ASP A 54 12.43 27.30 -5.64
CA ASP A 54 13.67 27.97 -5.22
C ASP A 54 14.52 28.34 -6.45
N PRO A 55 14.43 29.58 -6.95
CA PRO A 55 15.28 30.08 -8.03
C PRO A 55 16.64 30.65 -7.57
N ASP A 56 17.01 30.60 -6.28
CA ASP A 56 18.25 31.20 -5.77
C ASP A 56 19.16 30.18 -5.09
N SER A 57 20.03 29.52 -5.87
CA SER A 57 21.26 28.86 -5.38
C SER A 57 22.27 28.72 -6.52
N ASP A 58 22.48 29.79 -7.28
CA ASP A 58 23.63 29.97 -8.17
C ASP A 58 24.09 31.45 -8.09
N GLU A 59 24.66 31.84 -6.94
CA GLU A 59 25.71 32.86 -6.82
C GLU A 59 26.74 32.45 -5.76
#